data_AF-A0A0W1ARY5-F1
#
_entry.id   AF-A0A0W1ARY5-F1
#
_cell.length_a   1.000
_cell.length_b   1.000
_cell.length_c   1.000
_cell.angle_alpha   90.00
_cell.angle_beta   90.00
_cell.angle_gamma   90.00
#
_symmetry.space_group_name_H-M   'P 1'
#
loop_
_entity.id
_entity.type
_entity.pdbx_description
1 polymer ?
#
loop_
_entity_poly.entity_id
_entity_poly.type
_entity_poly.pdbx_seq_one_letter_code
_entity_poly.pdbx_strand_id
1 'polypeptide(L)'
;MVASVSFIKLFSQSLWMMWENLFAIVTKFRSQSVWRYGICKLVVLKYHGESIVCKDGHQILPGDWVGELHLDNRQVVQLTRTLGADRAGIRTARMLREAMKEISRELDSNPELSKVQALTGITLLHRGIIHGIGFEQHPIKSKWQRRWFGIYLRFLLRVLHPEGKHRVEDSTEKLSPKMLVLSKQSLKARFAPRRKEAVS
;
A
#
# COMPACT_ATOMS: atom_id res chain seq x y z
N MET A 1 30.35 -24.97 3.48
CA MET A 1 29.41 -24.01 2.85
C MET A 1 28.06 -23.88 3.60
N VAL A 2 28.04 -23.88 4.94
CA VAL A 2 26.78 -23.78 5.74
C VAL A 2 26.71 -22.47 6.53
N ALA A 3 27.85 -21.79 6.77
CA ALA A 3 27.92 -20.53 7.52
C ALA A 3 27.38 -19.31 6.74
N SER A 4 27.47 -19.31 5.40
CA SER A 4 27.06 -18.17 4.55
C SER A 4 25.54 -18.00 4.45
N VAL A 5 24.77 -19.10 4.48
CA VAL A 5 23.30 -19.07 4.41
C VAL A 5 22.68 -18.53 5.72
N SER A 6 23.32 -18.79 6.87
CA SER A 6 22.88 -18.31 8.18
C SER A 6 23.10 -16.79 8.32
N PHE A 7 24.26 -16.28 7.89
CA PHE A 7 24.58 -14.86 7.96
C PHE A 7 23.68 -13.99 7.06
N ILE A 8 23.34 -14.46 5.87
CA ILE A 8 22.43 -13.76 4.95
C ILE A 8 21.01 -13.69 5.53
N LYS A 9 20.53 -14.77 6.16
CA LYS A 9 19.21 -14.79 6.83
C LYS A 9 19.17 -13.79 7.99
N LEU A 10 20.18 -13.78 8.86
CA LEU A 10 20.23 -12.89 10.02
C LEU A 10 20.38 -11.41 9.60
N PHE A 11 21.22 -11.12 8.61
CA PHE A 11 21.36 -9.75 8.08
C PHE A 11 20.06 -9.23 7.45
N SER A 12 19.34 -10.08 6.72
CA SER A 12 18.03 -9.71 6.13
C SER A 12 16.95 -9.43 7.18
N GLN A 13 16.96 -10.14 8.31
CA GLN A 13 16.03 -9.94 9.42
C GLN A 13 16.39 -8.71 10.27
N SER A 14 17.66 -8.44 10.50
CA SER A 14 18.10 -7.25 11.22
C SER A 14 17.85 -5.97 10.42
N LEU A 15 18.10 -6.00 9.10
CA LEU A 15 17.76 -4.88 8.22
C LEU A 15 16.24 -4.68 8.13
N TRP A 16 15.45 -5.76 8.18
CA TRP A 16 14.00 -5.71 8.28
C TRP A 16 13.52 -5.02 9.56
N MET A 17 14.04 -5.43 10.72
CA MET A 17 13.68 -4.88 12.02
C MET A 17 14.09 -3.42 12.15
N MET A 18 15.30 -3.07 11.70
CA MET A 18 15.77 -1.69 11.65
C MET A 18 14.88 -0.83 10.74
N TRP A 19 14.43 -1.39 9.62
CA TRP A 19 13.54 -0.70 8.70
C TRP A 19 12.11 -0.53 9.24
N GLU A 20 11.53 -1.55 9.89
CA GLU A 20 10.23 -1.43 10.55
C GLU A 20 10.26 -0.34 11.61
N ASN A 21 11.35 -0.25 12.37
CA ASN A 21 11.53 0.81 13.37
C ASN A 21 11.68 2.18 12.71
N LEU A 22 12.48 2.31 11.65
CA LEU A 22 12.67 3.59 10.96
C LEU A 22 11.35 4.09 10.33
N PHE A 23 10.60 3.21 9.67
CA PHE A 23 9.29 3.56 9.12
C PHE A 23 8.31 3.87 10.25
N ALA A 24 8.20 3.04 11.29
CA ALA A 24 7.31 3.33 12.41
C ALA A 24 7.59 4.68 13.05
N ILE A 25 8.87 5.07 13.16
CA ILE A 25 9.29 6.38 13.66
C ILE A 25 8.83 7.49 12.70
N VAL A 26 9.18 7.40 11.41
CA VAL A 26 8.80 8.42 10.40
C VAL A 26 7.29 8.55 10.28
N THR A 27 6.57 7.42 10.25
CA THR A 27 5.12 7.37 10.20
C THR A 27 4.52 8.02 11.45
N LYS A 28 4.99 7.66 12.65
CA LYS A 28 4.53 8.24 13.92
C LYS A 28 4.72 9.75 13.99
N PHE A 29 5.85 10.27 13.49
CA PHE A 29 6.12 11.71 13.49
C PHE A 29 5.30 12.49 12.45
N ARG A 30 4.89 11.86 11.34
CA ARG A 30 4.12 12.52 10.27
C ARG A 30 2.62 12.28 10.37
N SER A 31 2.18 11.28 11.14
CA SER A 31 0.79 10.88 11.24
C SER A 31 0.08 11.56 12.40
N GLN A 32 -1.18 11.93 12.18
CA GLN A 32 -2.07 12.22 13.30
C GLN A 32 -2.56 10.93 13.96
N SER A 33 -2.88 9.90 13.18
CA SER A 33 -3.28 8.60 13.71
C SER A 33 -2.98 7.45 12.74
N VAL A 34 -2.95 6.23 13.29
CA VAL A 34 -2.67 5.01 12.54
C VAL A 34 -3.72 3.96 12.89
N TRP A 35 -4.42 3.46 11.89
CA TRP A 35 -5.49 2.47 12.02
C TRP A 35 -5.11 1.16 11.33
N ARG A 36 -5.64 0.03 11.80
CA ARG A 36 -5.39 -1.29 11.23
C ARG A 36 -6.68 -1.91 10.71
N TYR A 37 -6.64 -2.36 9.46
CA TYR A 37 -7.76 -3.00 8.76
C TYR A 37 -7.24 -4.26 8.07
N GLY A 38 -7.37 -5.41 8.73
CA GLY A 38 -6.81 -6.68 8.25
C GLY A 38 -5.32 -6.60 7.91
N ILE A 39 -4.99 -6.74 6.62
CA ILE A 39 -3.61 -6.65 6.11
C ILE A 39 -3.13 -5.20 5.90
N CYS A 40 -3.96 -4.19 6.14
CA CYS A 40 -3.63 -2.80 5.87
C CYS A 40 -3.39 -2.01 7.15
N LYS A 41 -2.40 -1.12 7.08
CA LYS A 41 -2.22 0.01 7.99
C LYS A 41 -2.62 1.27 7.24
N LEU A 42 -3.54 2.04 7.82
CA LEU A 42 -3.99 3.32 7.31
C LEU A 42 -3.37 4.42 8.16
N VAL A 43 -2.51 5.23 7.56
CA VAL A 43 -1.80 6.32 8.22
C VAL A 43 -2.46 7.63 7.83
N VAL A 44 -3.05 8.33 8.78
CA VAL A 44 -3.73 9.61 8.56
C VAL A 44 -2.72 10.74 8.68
N LEU A 45 -2.48 11.46 7.58
CA LEU A 45 -1.49 12.54 7.53
C LEU A 45 -1.91 13.67 6.58
N LYS A 46 -1.19 14.80 6.66
CA LYS A 46 -1.34 15.91 5.72
C LYS A 46 -0.60 15.63 4.42
N TYR A 47 -1.25 15.84 3.29
CA TYR A 47 -0.64 15.74 1.96
C TYR A 47 0.32 16.92 1.73
N HIS A 48 1.50 16.65 1.19
CA HIS A 48 2.54 17.68 0.96
C HIS A 48 3.09 17.65 -0.48
N GLY A 49 2.49 16.87 -1.37
CA GLY A 49 2.89 16.83 -2.78
C GLY A 49 2.21 17.92 -3.61
N GLU A 50 2.47 17.93 -4.90
CA GLU A 50 1.76 18.80 -5.85
C GLU A 50 0.28 18.41 -5.95
N SER A 51 -0.60 19.37 -6.23
CA SER A 51 -2.03 19.10 -6.37
C SER A 51 -2.32 17.97 -7.36
N ILE A 52 -3.23 17.08 -6.97
CA ILE A 52 -3.67 15.93 -7.77
C ILE A 52 -5.14 16.12 -8.14
N VAL A 53 -5.46 16.03 -9.42
CA VAL A 53 -6.85 15.93 -9.88
C VAL A 53 -7.18 14.45 -10.10
N CYS A 54 -8.12 13.94 -9.32
CA CYS A 54 -8.67 12.59 -9.46
C CYS A 54 -9.59 12.51 -10.69
N LYS A 55 -9.83 11.30 -11.21
CA LYS A 55 -10.71 11.08 -12.38
C LYS A 55 -12.16 11.47 -12.13
N ASP A 56 -12.60 11.45 -10.88
CA ASP A 56 -13.93 11.91 -10.49
C ASP A 56 -14.01 13.44 -10.30
N GLY A 57 -12.94 14.17 -10.61
CA GLY A 57 -12.86 15.62 -10.50
C GLY A 57 -12.44 16.13 -9.12
N HIS A 58 -12.35 15.26 -8.10
CA HIS A 58 -11.87 15.66 -6.77
C HIS A 58 -10.42 16.15 -6.84
N GLN A 59 -10.11 17.25 -6.18
CA GLN A 59 -8.74 17.77 -6.09
C GLN A 59 -8.16 17.51 -4.71
N ILE A 60 -6.96 16.93 -4.67
CA ILE A 60 -6.17 16.78 -3.45
C ILE A 60 -5.11 17.87 -3.48
N LEU A 61 -5.18 18.80 -2.52
CA LEU A 61 -4.31 19.95 -2.38
C LEU A 61 -3.26 19.74 -1.28
N PRO A 62 -2.11 20.44 -1.34
CA PRO A 62 -1.19 20.52 -0.21
C PRO A 62 -1.93 20.95 1.07
N GLY A 63 -1.74 20.21 2.15
CA GLY A 63 -2.44 20.44 3.42
C GLY A 63 -3.78 19.70 3.56
N ASP A 64 -4.24 18.96 2.56
CA ASP A 64 -5.40 18.08 2.74
C ASP A 64 -5.07 16.85 3.58
N TRP A 65 -6.07 16.32 4.27
CA TRP A 65 -5.91 15.07 5.01
C TRP A 65 -6.07 13.88 4.06
N VAL A 66 -5.07 13.00 4.05
CA VAL A 66 -5.07 11.76 3.28
C VAL A 66 -4.77 10.56 4.18
N GLY A 67 -5.24 9.40 3.75
CA GLY A 67 -4.91 8.12 4.35
C GLY A 67 -3.86 7.40 3.51
N GLU A 68 -2.62 7.34 3.97
CA GLU A 68 -1.58 6.55 3.31
C GLU A 68 -1.74 5.07 3.68
N LEU A 69 -1.91 4.22 2.67
CA LEU A 69 -2.10 2.79 2.79
C LEU A 69 -0.77 2.06 2.71
N HIS A 70 -0.51 1.25 3.72
CA HIS A 70 0.61 0.31 3.75
C HIS A 70 0.08 -1.10 3.97
N LEU A 71 0.65 -2.08 3.26
CA LEU A 71 0.44 -3.48 3.60
C LEU A 71 1.27 -3.82 4.85
N ASP A 72 0.69 -4.61 5.75
CA ASP A 72 1.42 -5.20 6.85
C ASP A 72 2.36 -6.26 6.29
N ASN A 73 3.60 -5.84 6.13
CA ASN A 73 4.60 -6.67 5.53
C ASN A 73 4.86 -7.97 6.31
N ARG A 74 4.67 -8.01 7.63
CA ARG A 74 4.84 -9.26 8.41
C ARG A 74 3.80 -10.28 7.99
N GLN A 75 2.55 -9.85 7.81
CA GLN A 75 1.48 -10.70 7.30
C GLN A 75 1.78 -11.16 5.86
N VAL A 76 2.27 -10.27 5.00
CA VAL A 76 2.66 -10.63 3.62
C VAL A 76 3.77 -11.67 3.62
N VAL A 77 4.85 -11.48 4.39
CA VAL A 77 5.94 -12.47 4.55
C VAL A 77 5.39 -13.81 5.02
N GLN A 78 4.53 -13.80 6.05
CA GLN A 78 3.96 -15.01 6.61
C GLN A 78 3.12 -15.76 5.57
N LEU A 79 2.26 -15.06 4.84
CA LEU A 79 1.47 -15.64 3.75
C LEU A 79 2.36 -16.25 2.67
N THR A 80 3.43 -15.56 2.27
CA THR A 80 4.38 -16.09 1.26
C THR A 80 5.08 -17.35 1.76
N ARG A 81 5.48 -17.41 3.03
CA ARG A 81 6.11 -18.60 3.63
C ARG A 81 5.14 -19.77 3.71
N THR A 82 3.87 -19.53 4.04
CA THR A 82 2.88 -20.59 4.25
C THR A 82 2.25 -21.09 2.96
N LEU A 83 2.01 -20.20 1.98
CA LEU A 83 1.22 -20.50 0.78
C LEU A 83 2.03 -20.53 -0.52
N GLY A 84 3.28 -20.06 -0.49
CA GLY A 84 4.05 -19.74 -1.69
C GLY A 84 3.67 -18.38 -2.29
N ALA A 85 4.57 -17.82 -3.11
CA ALA A 85 4.48 -16.45 -3.62
C ALA A 85 3.19 -16.14 -4.39
N ASP A 86 2.78 -17.01 -5.31
CA ASP A 86 1.63 -16.76 -6.19
C ASP A 86 0.31 -16.77 -5.40
N ARG A 87 0.09 -17.78 -4.56
CA ARG A 87 -1.11 -17.89 -3.71
C ARG A 87 -1.15 -16.79 -2.65
N ALA A 88 0.01 -16.41 -2.11
CA ALA A 88 0.12 -15.28 -1.19
C ALA A 88 -0.31 -13.97 -1.85
N GLY A 89 0.12 -13.69 -3.08
CA GLY A 89 -0.32 -12.51 -3.82
C GLY A 89 -1.84 -12.44 -4.00
N ILE A 90 -2.47 -13.55 -4.37
CA ILE A 90 -3.94 -13.65 -4.48
C ILE A 90 -4.62 -13.43 -3.13
N ARG A 91 -4.10 -14.05 -2.05
CA ARG A 91 -4.65 -13.90 -0.70
C ARG A 91 -4.50 -12.46 -0.21
N THR A 92 -3.37 -11.81 -0.44
CA THR A 92 -3.12 -10.41 -0.12
C THR A 92 -4.08 -9.50 -0.86
N ALA A 93 -4.33 -9.72 -2.16
CA ALA A 93 -5.30 -8.93 -2.93
C ALA A 93 -6.73 -9.06 -2.37
N ARG A 94 -7.13 -10.28 -1.95
CA ARG A 94 -8.43 -10.50 -1.30
C ARG A 94 -8.51 -9.79 0.05
N MET A 95 -7.49 -9.90 0.89
CA MET A 95 -7.45 -9.24 2.20
C MET A 95 -7.42 -7.71 2.07
N LEU A 96 -6.69 -7.18 1.09
CA LEU A 96 -6.72 -5.75 0.77
C LEU A 96 -8.13 -5.32 0.39
N ARG A 97 -8.83 -6.06 -0.49
CA ARG A 97 -10.21 -5.72 -0.87
C ARG A 97 -11.17 -5.70 0.32
N GLU A 98 -11.05 -6.63 1.26
CA GLU A 98 -11.87 -6.61 2.49
C GLU A 98 -11.52 -5.40 3.38
N ALA A 99 -10.22 -5.09 3.54
CA ALA A 99 -9.79 -3.90 4.25
C ALA A 99 -10.34 -2.60 3.62
N MET A 100 -10.39 -2.51 2.28
CA MET A 100 -10.97 -1.34 1.60
C MET A 100 -12.47 -1.18 1.91
N LYS A 101 -13.23 -2.28 2.05
CA LYS A 101 -14.64 -2.23 2.46
C LYS A 101 -14.80 -1.76 3.90
N GLU A 102 -13.93 -2.19 4.80
CA GLU A 102 -13.91 -1.72 6.19
C GLU A 102 -13.59 -0.22 6.24
N ILE A 103 -12.50 0.20 5.59
CA ILE A 103 -12.11 1.61 5.51
C ILE A 103 -13.22 2.47 4.91
N SER A 104 -13.90 2.00 3.86
CA SER A 104 -15.00 2.74 3.25
C SER A 104 -16.17 3.00 4.21
N ARG A 105 -16.40 2.13 5.20
CA ARG A 105 -17.44 2.33 6.22
C ARG A 105 -16.98 3.32 7.30
N GLU A 106 -15.73 3.17 7.73
CA GLU A 106 -15.14 3.96 8.82
C GLU A 106 -14.85 5.42 8.43
N LEU A 107 -14.62 5.69 7.14
CA LEU A 107 -14.33 7.03 6.64
C LEU A 107 -15.42 8.07 6.89
N ASP A 108 -16.64 7.67 7.27
CA ASP A 108 -17.71 8.60 7.67
C ASP A 108 -18.07 8.52 9.15
N SER A 109 -18.01 7.33 9.75
CA SER A 109 -18.41 7.12 11.14
C SER A 109 -17.32 7.46 12.14
N ASN A 110 -16.05 7.37 11.75
CA ASN A 110 -14.92 7.61 12.63
C ASN A 110 -14.50 9.10 12.57
N PRO A 111 -14.58 9.86 13.69
CA PRO A 111 -14.25 11.29 13.70
C PRO A 111 -12.84 11.58 13.18
N GLU A 112 -11.86 10.72 13.44
CA GLU A 112 -10.49 10.92 12.98
C GLU A 112 -10.31 10.68 11.48
N LEU A 113 -11.16 9.84 10.89
CA LEU A 113 -11.11 9.48 9.47
C LEU A 113 -12.06 10.32 8.61
N SER A 114 -13.08 10.92 9.22
CA SER A 114 -14.07 11.77 8.55
C SER A 114 -13.46 12.83 7.64
N LYS A 115 -12.33 13.42 8.07
CA LYS A 115 -11.56 14.46 7.37
C LYS A 115 -10.71 13.95 6.19
N VAL A 116 -10.46 12.64 6.11
CA VAL A 116 -9.62 12.05 5.06
C VAL A 116 -10.33 12.18 3.70
N GLN A 117 -9.71 12.88 2.77
CA GLN A 117 -10.27 13.16 1.46
C GLN A 117 -9.94 12.09 0.41
N ALA A 118 -8.82 11.39 0.58
CA ALA A 118 -8.40 10.35 -0.33
C ALA A 118 -7.50 9.33 0.36
N LEU A 119 -7.49 8.12 -0.19
CA LEU A 119 -6.51 7.09 0.12
C LEU A 119 -5.37 7.16 -0.89
N THR A 120 -4.13 7.08 -0.40
CA THR A 120 -2.93 7.14 -1.21
C THR A 120 -1.97 6.01 -0.87
N GLY A 121 -0.99 5.76 -1.73
CA GLY A 121 0.10 4.83 -1.42
C GLY A 121 1.08 4.73 -2.58
N ILE A 122 2.29 4.26 -2.33
CA ILE A 122 3.30 4.07 -3.38
C ILE A 122 3.58 2.58 -3.52
N THR A 123 3.55 2.09 -4.76
CA THR A 123 3.79 0.66 -5.02
C THR A 123 4.53 0.41 -6.34
N LEU A 124 5.22 -0.73 -6.38
CA LEU A 124 5.68 -1.36 -7.62
C LEU A 124 4.66 -2.35 -8.19
N LEU A 125 3.75 -2.87 -7.34
CA LEU A 125 2.83 -3.97 -7.67
C LEU A 125 1.47 -3.45 -8.16
N HIS A 126 1.48 -2.40 -8.98
CA HIS A 126 0.27 -1.68 -9.40
C HIS A 126 -0.61 -2.46 -10.41
N ARG A 127 -0.16 -3.60 -10.93
CA ARG A 127 -0.91 -4.40 -11.93
C ARG A 127 -1.62 -5.63 -11.36
N GLY A 128 -1.24 -6.08 -10.16
CA GLY A 128 -1.78 -7.30 -9.55
C GLY A 128 -2.71 -6.98 -8.39
N ILE A 129 -2.11 -6.70 -7.23
CA ILE A 129 -2.79 -6.61 -5.93
C ILE A 129 -3.92 -5.57 -5.90
N ILE A 130 -3.76 -4.48 -6.65
CA ILE A 130 -4.72 -3.37 -6.67
C ILE A 130 -5.80 -3.47 -7.76
N HIS A 131 -5.73 -4.49 -8.62
CA HIS A 131 -6.64 -4.62 -9.74
C HIS A 131 -8.10 -4.73 -9.27
N GLY A 132 -8.98 -3.94 -9.89
CA GLY A 132 -10.40 -3.89 -9.56
C GLY A 132 -10.75 -3.18 -8.23
N ILE A 133 -9.78 -2.63 -7.50
CA ILE A 133 -10.04 -1.79 -6.31
C ILE A 133 -10.41 -0.36 -6.70
N GLY A 134 -9.93 0.09 -7.87
CA GLY A 134 -10.26 1.40 -8.42
C GLY A 134 -9.22 2.49 -8.24
N PHE A 135 -8.03 2.15 -7.73
CA PHE A 135 -6.93 3.10 -7.65
C PHE A 135 -6.56 3.67 -9.01
N GLU A 136 -6.38 4.98 -9.04
CA GLU A 136 -5.78 5.73 -10.11
C GLU A 136 -4.26 5.71 -9.95
N GLN A 137 -3.54 5.71 -11.07
CA GLN A 137 -2.08 5.70 -11.08
C GLN A 137 -1.58 7.08 -11.50
N HIS A 138 -0.85 7.73 -10.60
CA HIS A 138 -0.20 9.00 -10.86
C HIS A 138 1.32 8.80 -10.93
N PRO A 139 2.02 9.44 -11.89
CA PRO A 139 3.47 9.39 -11.95
C PRO A 139 4.09 10.15 -10.78
N ILE A 140 5.14 9.58 -10.19
CA ILE A 140 5.98 10.32 -9.26
C ILE A 140 6.87 11.26 -10.09
N LYS A 141 6.55 12.56 -10.09
CA LYS A 141 7.22 13.55 -10.93
C LYS A 141 8.71 13.68 -10.61
N SER A 142 9.05 13.80 -9.32
CA SER A 142 10.44 13.87 -8.87
C SER A 142 11.23 12.62 -9.24
N LYS A 143 12.30 12.79 -10.04
CA LYS A 143 13.21 11.71 -10.44
C LYS A 143 13.90 11.09 -9.21
N TRP A 144 14.30 11.91 -8.24
CA TRP A 144 14.93 11.46 -7.01
C TRP A 144 13.97 10.62 -6.16
N GLN A 145 12.77 11.11 -5.87
CA GLN A 145 11.77 10.36 -5.10
C GLN A 145 11.46 9.01 -5.77
N ARG A 146 11.23 9.02 -7.09
CA ARG A 146 11.00 7.80 -7.86
C ARG A 146 12.16 6.81 -7.77
N ARG A 147 13.41 7.28 -7.81
CA ARG A 147 14.59 6.42 -7.64
C ARG A 147 14.64 5.84 -6.22
N TRP A 148 14.46 6.66 -5.20
CA TRP A 148 14.44 6.26 -3.79
C TRP A 148 13.37 5.20 -3.50
N PHE A 149 12.10 5.47 -3.86
CA PHE A 149 11.01 4.51 -3.69
C PHE A 149 11.24 3.25 -4.53
N GLY A 150 11.80 3.37 -5.73
CA GLY A 150 12.12 2.22 -6.56
C GLY A 150 13.16 1.30 -5.93
N ILE A 151 14.26 1.85 -5.40
CA ILE A 151 15.29 1.08 -4.69
C ILE A 151 14.68 0.39 -3.49
N TYR A 152 13.93 1.15 -2.67
CA TYR A 152 13.28 0.63 -1.47
C TYR A 152 12.31 -0.51 -1.76
N LEU A 153 11.36 -0.30 -2.67
CA LEU A 153 10.32 -1.29 -2.96
C LEU A 153 10.91 -2.53 -3.65
N ARG A 154 11.96 -2.39 -4.47
CA ARG A 154 12.69 -3.55 -5.03
C ARG A 154 13.42 -4.35 -3.96
N PHE A 155 14.01 -3.67 -2.97
CA PHE A 155 14.61 -4.33 -1.82
C PHE A 155 13.55 -5.14 -1.05
N LEU A 156 12.40 -4.53 -0.74
CA LEU A 156 11.29 -5.25 -0.10
C LEU A 156 10.85 -6.47 -0.91
N LEU A 157 10.65 -6.33 -2.22
CA LEU A 157 10.23 -7.45 -3.07
C LEU A 157 11.20 -8.62 -3.00
N ARG A 158 12.51 -8.38 -2.96
CA ARG A 158 13.52 -9.44 -2.82
C ARG A 158 13.44 -10.16 -1.48
N VAL A 159 13.12 -9.45 -0.39
CA VAL A 159 12.93 -10.04 0.94
C VAL A 159 11.63 -10.84 1.00
N LEU A 160 10.56 -10.34 0.39
CA LEU A 160 9.25 -10.99 0.35
C LEU A 160 9.23 -12.22 -0.57
N HIS A 161 9.99 -12.19 -1.66
CA HIS A 161 10.01 -13.22 -2.69
C HIS A 161 11.45 -13.66 -3.03
N PRO A 162 12.12 -14.41 -2.14
CA PRO A 162 13.49 -14.87 -2.38
C PRO A 162 13.62 -15.76 -3.63
N GLU A 163 12.60 -16.57 -3.93
CA GLU A 163 12.47 -17.38 -5.16
C GLU A 163 12.11 -16.53 -6.40
N GLY A 164 11.60 -15.31 -6.20
CA GLY A 164 11.15 -14.41 -7.26
C GLY A 164 12.25 -13.54 -7.87
N LYS A 165 13.53 -13.76 -7.51
CA LYS A 165 14.67 -13.00 -8.02
C LYS A 165 14.70 -12.94 -9.55
N HIS A 166 14.45 -14.07 -10.22
CA HIS A 166 14.40 -14.17 -11.68
C HIS A 166 13.28 -13.30 -12.29
N ARG A 167 12.11 -13.20 -11.63
CA ARG A 167 10.98 -12.41 -12.13
C ARG A 167 11.19 -10.90 -11.94
N VAL A 168 11.99 -10.47 -10.95
CA VAL A 168 12.32 -9.04 -10.73
C VAL A 168 13.36 -8.55 -11.74
N GLU A 169 14.29 -9.40 -12.16
CA GLU A 169 15.35 -9.08 -13.12
C GLU A 169 14.80 -8.93 -14.55
N ASP A 170 13.93 -9.84 -15.00
CA ASP A 170 13.30 -9.82 -16.33
C ASP A 170 12.25 -8.71 -16.54
N SER A 171 11.91 -7.94 -15.49
CA SER A 171 10.85 -6.94 -15.52
C SER A 171 11.24 -5.59 -14.93
N THR A 172 12.54 -5.31 -14.80
CA THR A 172 13.08 -4.07 -14.22
C THR A 172 12.55 -2.78 -14.87
N GLU A 173 12.31 -2.75 -16.18
CA GLU A 173 11.63 -1.62 -16.86
C GLU A 173 10.13 -1.51 -16.53
N LYS A 174 9.45 -2.63 -16.25
CA LYS A 174 8.03 -2.70 -15.92
C LYS A 174 7.75 -2.37 -14.44
N LEU A 175 8.78 -2.33 -13.59
CA LEU A 175 8.69 -2.05 -12.14
C LEU A 175 9.13 -0.60 -11.83
N SER A 176 8.35 0.36 -12.34
CA SER A 176 8.48 1.77 -11.96
C SER A 176 7.48 2.11 -10.85
N PRO A 177 7.90 2.74 -9.74
CA PRO A 177 6.99 3.04 -8.65
C PRO A 177 5.94 4.07 -9.10
N LYS A 178 4.69 3.78 -8.74
CA LYS A 178 3.54 4.63 -9.03
C LYS A 178 2.92 5.07 -7.72
N MET A 179 2.47 6.33 -7.70
CA MET A 179 1.57 6.80 -6.66
C MET A 179 0.17 6.32 -7.04
N LEU A 180 -0.49 5.69 -6.08
CA LEU A 180 -1.88 5.29 -6.16
C LEU A 180 -2.73 6.31 -5.44
N VAL A 181 -3.87 6.63 -6.03
CA VAL A 181 -4.83 7.56 -5.45
C VAL A 181 -6.23 6.98 -5.61
N LEU A 182 -7.04 7.09 -4.57
CA LEU A 182 -8.45 6.76 -4.60
C LEU A 182 -9.18 7.77 -3.72
N SER A 183 -9.93 8.67 -4.33
CA SER A 183 -10.71 9.66 -3.58
C SER A 183 -11.71 8.99 -2.64
N LYS A 184 -12.12 9.69 -1.58
CA LYS A 184 -13.17 9.25 -0.67
C LYS A 184 -14.47 8.95 -1.42
N GLN A 185 -14.84 9.80 -2.39
CA GLN A 185 -16.05 9.61 -3.19
C GLN A 185 -15.99 8.35 -4.05
N SER A 186 -14.89 8.14 -4.78
CA SER A 186 -14.68 6.96 -5.62
C SER A 186 -14.61 5.68 -4.79
N LEU A 187 -14.02 5.72 -3.61
CA LEU A 187 -14.01 4.58 -2.69
C LEU A 187 -15.44 4.19 -2.28
N LYS A 188 -16.23 5.17 -1.83
CA LYS A 188 -17.62 4.95 -1.43
C LYS A 188 -18.46 4.40 -2.58
N ALA A 189 -18.36 4.99 -3.77
CA ALA A 189 -19.11 4.53 -4.94
C ALA A 189 -18.81 3.07 -5.27
N ARG A 190 -17.59 2.59 -5.00
CA ARG A 190 -17.16 1.21 -5.29
C ARG A 190 -17.55 0.20 -4.21
N PHE A 191 -17.53 0.61 -2.95
CA PHE A 191 -17.73 -0.30 -1.80
C PHE A 191 -19.03 -0.04 -1.03
N ALA A 192 -19.89 0.86 -1.52
CA ALA A 192 -21.23 1.04 -1.00
C ALA A 192 -21.96 -0.32 -0.96
N PRO A 193 -22.72 -0.61 0.12
CA PRO A 193 -23.60 -1.77 0.14
C PRO A 193 -24.51 -1.71 -1.09
N ARG A 194 -24.56 -2.79 -1.89
CA ARG A 194 -25.57 -2.89 -2.95
C ARG A 194 -26.93 -2.73 -2.27
N ARG A 195 -27.64 -1.65 -2.61
CA ARG A 195 -29.02 -1.46 -2.18
C ARG A 195 -29.78 -2.66 -2.75
N LYS A 196 -30.33 -3.53 -1.89
CA LYS A 196 -31.28 -4.54 -2.35
C LYS A 196 -32.43 -3.74 -2.96
N GLU A 197 -32.61 -3.85 -4.27
CA GLU A 197 -33.84 -3.38 -4.90
C GLU A 197 -34.97 -4.11 -4.19
N ALA A 198 -35.79 -3.36 -3.46
CA ALA A 198 -37.06 -3.86 -3.00
C ALA A 198 -37.87 -4.13 -4.26
N VAL A 199 -38.01 -5.41 -4.58
CA VAL A 199 -38.98 -5.86 -5.58
C VAL A 199 -40.34 -5.52 -4.99
N SER A 200 -40.98 -4.47 -5.53
CA SER A 200 -42.40 -4.19 -5.33
C SER A 200 -43.25 -5.27 -5.95
#